data_AF-A0A0K2RR83-F1
#
_entry.id   AF-A0A0K2RR83-F1
#
_cell.length_a   1.000
_cell.length_b   1.000
_cell.length_c   1.000
_cell.angle_alpha   90.00
_cell.angle_beta   90.00
_cell.angle_gamma   90.00
#
_symmetry.space_group_name_H-M   'P 1'
#
loop_
_entity.id
_entity.type
_entity.pdbx_description
1 polymer ?
#
loop_
_entity_poly.entity_id
_entity_poly.type
_entity_poly.pdbx_seq_one_letter_code
_entity_poly.pdbx_strand_id
1 'polypeptide(L)' 'MAGGTISAVDITVHANNPNTKEFQGQFKNGIAAQVVGKKLDEINVSKVAGSSLTSQGFNKAVETIKSEAK' A
#
# COMPACT_ATOMS: atom_id res chain seq x y z
N MET A 1 -13.92 8.85 -15.82
CA MET A 1 -14.42 8.35 -14.52
C MET A 1 -13.54 8.96 -13.45
N ALA A 2 -14.12 9.60 -12.43
CA ALA A 2 -13.36 10.25 -11.38
C ALA A 2 -12.69 9.16 -10.54
N GLY A 3 -11.43 8.85 -10.85
CA GLY A 3 -10.63 7.92 -10.05
C GLY A 3 -10.67 8.40 -8.60
N GLY A 4 -11.28 7.58 -7.73
CA GLY A 4 -11.53 7.95 -6.35
C GLY A 4 -10.23 8.36 -5.66
N THR A 5 -10.28 9.49 -4.96
CA THR A 5 -9.19 9.92 -4.09
C THR A 5 -9.14 8.99 -2.89
N ILE A 6 -7.94 8.53 -2.55
CA ILE A 6 -7.74 7.67 -1.39
C ILE A 6 -7.85 8.53 -0.13
N SER A 7 -8.91 8.31 0.65
CA SER A 7 -9.12 9.04 1.91
C SER A 7 -8.38 8.39 3.09
N ALA A 8 -8.15 7.08 3.05
CA ALA A 8 -7.48 6.34 4.11
C ALA A 8 -6.86 5.06 3.56
N VAL A 9 -5.83 4.55 4.26
CA VAL A 9 -5.27 3.22 4.05
C VAL A 9 -5.09 2.57 5.42
N ASP A 10 -5.59 1.35 5.57
CA ASP A 10 -5.28 0.52 6.73
C ASP A 10 -4.60 -0.77 6.26
N ILE A 11 -3.58 -1.19 7.01
CA ILE A 11 -2.83 -2.40 6.74
C ILE A 11 -2.87 -3.28 7.98
N THR A 12 -3.41 -4.47 7.81
CA THR A 12 -3.40 -5.51 8.84
C THR A 12 -2.10 -6.30 8.75
N VAL A 13 -1.34 -6.32 9.85
CA VAL A 13 -0.04 -7.00 9.94
C VAL A 13 -0.25 -8.41 10.49
N HIS A 14 0.01 -9.43 9.68
CA HIS A 14 -0.07 -10.85 10.06
C HIS A 14 1.34 -11.48 10.07
N ALA A 15 2.24 -10.90 10.86
CA ALA A 15 3.64 -11.33 10.89
C ALA A 15 3.93 -12.25 12.08
N ASN A 16 4.40 -13.47 11.78
CA ASN A 16 4.75 -14.49 12.77
C ASN A 16 6.21 -14.40 13.25
N ASN A 17 7.08 -13.65 12.56
CA ASN A 17 8.50 -13.49 12.91
C ASN A 17 8.85 -12.00 13.13
N PRO A 18 9.79 -11.68 14.04
CA PRO A 18 10.11 -10.30 14.44
C PRO A 18 10.56 -9.42 13.27
N ASN A 19 11.43 -9.94 12.41
CA ASN A 19 11.90 -9.23 11.22
C ASN A 19 10.74 -8.82 10.29
N THR A 20 9.75 -9.70 10.09
CA THR A 20 8.57 -9.41 9.27
C THR A 20 7.67 -8.36 9.92
N LYS A 21 7.54 -8.36 11.26
CA LYS A 21 6.80 -7.32 11.99
C LYS A 21 7.43 -5.94 11.78
N GLU A 22 8.76 -5.85 11.83
CA GLU A 22 9.46 -4.58 11.61
C GLU A 22 9.23 -4.05 10.20
N PHE A 23 9.48 -4.87 9.17
CA PHE A 23 9.31 -4.46 7.77
C PHE A 23 7.85 -4.13 7.39
N GLN A 24 6.88 -4.89 7.90
CA GLN A 24 5.45 -4.59 7.68
C GLN A 24 5.00 -3.35 8.48
N GLY A 25 5.53 -3.15 9.69
CA GLY A 25 5.25 -1.96 10.50
C GLY A 25 5.80 -0.68 9.86
N GLN A 26 7.05 -0.72 9.39
CA GLN A 26 7.68 0.37 8.63
C GLN A 26 6.87 0.70 7.37
N PHE A 27 6.42 -0.32 6.63
CA PHE A 27 5.56 -0.14 5.47
C PHE A 27 4.22 0.49 5.84
N LYS A 28 3.52 -0.03 6.86
CA LYS A 28 2.24 0.51 7.35
C LYS A 28 2.35 1.99 7.73
N ASN A 29 3.45 2.38 8.38
CA ASN A 29 3.64 3.76 8.80
C ASN A 29 3.96 4.70 7.61
N GLY A 30 4.72 4.23 6.62
CA GLY A 30 5.13 5.04 5.48
C GLY A 30 4.12 5.11 4.33
N ILE A 31 3.28 4.08 4.15
CA ILE A 31 2.40 3.96 2.98
C ILE A 31 1.32 5.03 2.93
N ALA A 32 0.75 5.41 4.08
CA ALA A 32 -0.32 6.41 4.15
C ALA A 32 0.13 7.75 3.54
N ALA A 33 1.33 8.21 3.86
CA ALA A 33 1.91 9.42 3.29
C ALA A 33 2.18 9.33 1.77
N GLN A 34 2.28 8.12 1.23
CA GLN A 34 2.52 7.91 -0.20
C GLN A 34 1.23 7.84 -1.03
N VAL A 35 0.11 7.45 -0.42
CA VAL A 35 -1.12 7.11 -1.15
C VAL A 35 -2.35 7.93 -0.76
N VAL A 36 -2.48 8.38 0.49
CA VAL A 36 -3.61 9.20 0.93
C VAL A 36 -3.56 10.55 0.22
N GLY A 37 -4.71 11.01 -0.29
CA GLY A 37 -4.84 12.24 -1.06
C GLY A 37 -4.48 12.10 -2.55
N LYS A 38 -3.95 10.96 -2.98
CA LYS A 38 -3.72 10.67 -4.41
C LYS A 38 -4.90 9.91 -5.01
N LYS A 39 -5.03 9.98 -6.33
CA LYS A 39 -5.99 9.15 -7.06
C LYS A 39 -5.54 7.71 -7.04
N LEU A 40 -6.48 6.79 -6.92
CA LEU A 40 -6.21 5.36 -6.97
C LEU A 40 -5.40 5.00 -8.23
N ASP A 41 -5.79 5.50 -9.40
CA ASP A 41 -5.09 5.32 -10.69
C ASP A 41 -3.61 5.73 -10.67
N GLU A 42 -3.24 6.75 -9.90
CA GLU A 42 -1.89 7.31 -9.85
C GLU A 42 -0.99 6.62 -8.81
N ILE A 43 -1.51 5.65 -8.07
CA ILE A 43 -0.71 4.91 -7.08
C ILE A 43 0.26 3.96 -7.78
N ASN A 44 1.54 4.20 -7.56
CA ASN A 44 2.63 3.29 -7.88
C ASN A 44 3.72 3.42 -6.81
N VAL A 45 3.89 2.39 -5.98
CA VAL A 45 4.77 2.45 -4.80
C VAL A 45 6.02 1.62 -5.07
N SER A 46 7.18 2.27 -5.23
CA SER A 46 8.40 1.56 -5.64
C SER A 46 9.09 0.84 -4.47
N LYS A 47 9.40 1.56 -3.39
CA LYS A 47 10.03 1.00 -2.19
C LYS A 47 9.73 1.88 -0.99
N VAL A 48 9.03 1.34 0.01
CA VAL A 48 8.80 2.04 1.28
C VAL A 48 9.67 1.38 2.33
N ALA A 49 10.58 2.17 2.93
CA ALA A 49 11.42 1.76 4.06
C ALA A 49 12.19 0.43 3.86
N GLY A 50 12.66 0.15 2.64
CA GLY A 50 13.41 -1.07 2.34
C GLY A 50 12.57 -2.32 2.04
N SER A 51 11.26 -2.30 2.27
CA SER A 51 10.34 -3.43 2.05
C SER A 51 9.92 -3.59 0.58
N SER A 52 10.79 -4.13 -0.27
CA SER A 52 10.48 -4.36 -1.70
C SER A 52 9.30 -5.30 -1.91
N LEU A 53 9.25 -6.43 -1.20
CA LEU A 53 8.18 -7.44 -1.36
C LEU A 53 6.82 -6.91 -0.90
N THR A 54 6.79 -6.14 0.20
CA THR A 54 5.56 -5.53 0.70
C THR A 54 5.05 -4.47 -0.26
N SER A 55 5.94 -3.65 -0.84
CA SER A 55 5.59 -2.69 -1.90
C SER A 55 4.99 -3.38 -3.14
N GLN A 56 5.58 -4.49 -3.60
CA GLN A 56 5.04 -5.25 -4.73
C GLN A 56 3.65 -5.85 -4.44
N GLY A 57 3.47 -6.46 -3.27
CA GLY A 57 2.17 -6.99 -2.85
C GLY A 57 1.09 -5.90 -2.77
N PHE A 58 1.46 -4.74 -2.24
CA PHE A 58 0.56 -3.59 -2.18
C PHE A 58 0.15 -3.08 -3.57
N ASN A 59 1.10 -2.92 -4.49
CA ASN A 59 0.77 -2.48 -5.85
C ASN A 59 -0.17 -3.47 -6.57
N LYS A 60 0.05 -4.79 -6.40
CA LYS A 60 -0.86 -5.79 -6.93
C LYS A 60 -2.27 -5.67 -6.37
N ALA A 61 -2.40 -5.48 -5.05
CA ALA A 61 -3.70 -5.27 -4.42
C ALA A 61 -4.39 -4.01 -4.96
N VAL A 62 -3.64 -2.92 -5.14
CA VAL A 62 -4.14 -1.69 -5.75
C VAL A 62 -4.62 -1.92 -7.19
N GLU A 63 -3.91 -2.68 -8.01
CA GLU A 63 -4.34 -3.03 -9.37
C GLU A 63 -5.64 -3.85 -9.38
N THR A 64 -5.81 -4.79 -8.43
CA THR A 64 -7.06 -5.53 -8.26
C THR A 64 -8.21 -4.58 -7.89
N ILE A 65 -8.01 -3.70 -6.90
CA ILE A 65 -9.02 -2.73 -6.46
C ILE A 65 -9.39 -1.79 -7.62
N LYS A 66 -8.42 -1.33 -8.43
CA LYS A 66 -8.68 -0.53 -9.64
C LYS A 66 -9.59 -1.27 -10.63
N SER A 67 -9.36 -2.57 -10.79
CA SER A 67 -10.13 -3.39 -11.73
C SER A 67 -11.56 -3.64 -11.23
N GLU A 68 -11.75 -3.82 -9.92
CA GLU A 68 -13.07 -3.98 -9.29
C GLU A 68 -13.85 -2.67 -9.17
N ALA A 69 -13.17 -1.52 -9.06
CA ALA A 69 -13.78 -0.20 -8.96
C ALA A 69 -14.23 0.39 -10.31
N LYS A 70 -14.04 -0.33 -11.42
CA LYS A 70 -14.38 0.09 -12.78
C LYS A 70 -15.82 -0.24 -13.14
#